data_AF-A0A358J034-F1
#
_entry.id   AF-A0A358J034-F1
#
_cell.length_a   1.000
_cell.length_b   1.000
_cell.length_c   1.000
_cell.angle_alpha   90.00
_cell.angle_beta   90.00
_cell.angle_gamma   90.00
#
_symmetry.space_group_name_H-M   'P 1'
#
loop_
_entity.id
_entity.type
_entity.pdbx_description
1 polymer ?
#
loop_
_entity_poly.entity_id
_entity_poly.type
_entity_poly.pdbx_seq_one_letter_code
_entity_poly.pdbx_strand_id
1 'polypeptide(L)'
;GFLIARCAGPDKYFDVVHDIMASQKEWLAGVAPRTTLFRAGQAAGLSEQQINDCIRDKSAIEAMEKRIQAGISAGVTGTPYFTVNGVNVADNSLSGLSEAIDAALAK
;
A
#
# COMPACT_ATOMS: atom_id res chain seq x y z
N GLY A 1 1.58 -0.80 -8.06
CA GLY A 1 0.70 -0.91 -6.89
C GLY A 1 0.31 0.45 -6.38
N PHE A 2 1.12 1.04 -5.50
CA PHE A 2 0.85 2.33 -4.83
C PHE A 2 0.40 3.47 -5.78
N LEU A 3 1.12 3.70 -6.88
CA LEU A 3 0.77 4.74 -7.85
C LEU A 3 -0.65 4.55 -8.42
N ILE A 4 -1.02 3.31 -8.76
CA ILE A 4 -2.33 2.99 -9.31
C ILE A 4 -3.44 3.20 -8.28
N ALA A 5 -3.23 2.78 -7.02
CA ALA A 5 -4.19 3.04 -5.95
C ALA A 5 -4.41 4.54 -5.74
N ARG A 6 -3.35 5.36 -5.78
CA ARG A 6 -3.47 6.82 -5.70
C ARG A 6 -4.16 7.42 -6.92
N CYS A 7 -3.91 6.88 -8.11
CA CYS A 7 -4.55 7.30 -9.36
C CYS A 7 -6.07 7.17 -9.30
N ALA A 8 -6.56 6.11 -8.66
CA ALA A 8 -7.99 5.83 -8.53
C ALA A 8 -8.74 6.84 -7.65
N GLY A 9 -8.01 7.72 -6.95
CA GLY A 9 -8.59 8.73 -6.07
C GLY A 9 -8.91 8.20 -4.66
N PRO A 10 -9.23 9.11 -3.71
CA PRO A 10 -9.40 8.76 -2.31
C PRO A 10 -10.55 7.75 -2.08
N ASP A 11 -11.64 7.88 -2.83
CA ASP A 11 -12.83 7.04 -2.66
C ASP A 11 -12.61 5.59 -3.10
N LYS A 12 -11.65 5.34 -4.00
CA LYS A 12 -11.32 4.02 -4.55
C LYS A 12 -9.96 3.48 -4.11
N TYR A 13 -9.22 4.26 -3.33
CA TYR A 13 -7.87 3.90 -2.93
C TYR A 13 -7.81 2.54 -2.23
N PHE A 14 -8.67 2.32 -1.23
CA PHE A 14 -8.67 1.08 -0.47
C PHE A 14 -9.25 -0.11 -1.23
N ASP A 15 -10.20 0.11 -2.14
CA ASP A 15 -10.70 -0.92 -3.07
C ASP A 15 -9.54 -1.45 -3.93
N VAL A 16 -8.76 -0.56 -4.54
CA VAL A 16 -7.60 -0.95 -5.35
C VAL A 16 -6.52 -1.64 -4.50
N VAL A 17 -6.24 -1.14 -3.29
CA VAL A 17 -5.27 -1.80 -2.38
C VAL A 17 -5.75 -3.21 -2.03
N HIS A 18 -7.04 -3.39 -1.75
CA HIS A 18 -7.62 -4.70 -1.47
C HIS A 18 -7.40 -5.67 -2.63
N ASP A 19 -7.74 -5.27 -3.85
CA ASP A 19 -7.59 -6.11 -5.05
C ASP A 19 -6.13 -6.49 -5.31
N ILE A 20 -5.20 -5.55 -5.07
CA ILE A 20 -3.76 -5.81 -5.20
C ILE A 20 -3.30 -6.86 -4.19
N MET A 21 -3.71 -6.73 -2.92
CA MET A 21 -3.35 -7.70 -1.88
C MET A 21 -3.99 -9.07 -2.13
N ALA A 22 -5.24 -9.11 -2.59
CA ALA A 22 -5.92 -10.35 -2.97
C ALA A 22 -5.21 -11.07 -4.13
N SER A 23 -4.58 -10.31 -5.04
CA SER A 23 -3.85 -10.84 -6.19
C SER A 23 -2.50 -11.49 -5.85
N GLN A 24 -1.99 -11.39 -4.61
CA GLN A 24 -0.67 -11.93 -4.24
C GLN A 24 -0.55 -13.44 -4.48
N LYS A 25 -1.65 -14.20 -4.32
CA LYS A 25 -1.67 -15.65 -4.62
C LYS A 25 -1.41 -15.94 -6.09
N GLU A 26 -1.90 -15.08 -7.00
CA GLU A 26 -1.65 -15.21 -8.43
C GLU A 26 -0.18 -14.91 -8.77
N TRP A 27 0.44 -13.94 -8.08
CA TRP A 27 1.86 -13.63 -8.27
C TRP A 27 2.76 -14.80 -7.85
N LEU A 28 2.42 -15.43 -6.73
CA LEU A 28 3.10 -16.65 -6.26
C LEU A 28 2.92 -17.81 -7.25
N ALA A 29 1.81 -17.83 -8.00
CA ALA A 29 1.56 -18.79 -9.07
C ALA A 29 2.19 -18.40 -10.42
N GLY A 30 2.97 -17.31 -10.49
CA GLY A 30 3.70 -16.88 -11.69
C GLY A 30 2.96 -15.88 -12.59
N VAL A 31 1.78 -15.41 -12.21
CA VAL A 31 1.09 -14.35 -12.96
C VAL A 31 1.87 -13.05 -12.83
N ALA A 32 2.18 -12.42 -13.97
CA ALA A 32 2.91 -11.15 -13.99
C ALA A 32 2.17 -10.07 -13.18
N PRO A 33 2.84 -9.38 -12.23
CA PRO A 33 2.19 -8.38 -11.39
C PRO A 33 1.48 -7.30 -12.19
N ARG A 34 2.06 -6.86 -13.33
CA ARG A 34 1.45 -5.86 -14.21
C ARG A 34 0.01 -6.22 -14.60
N THR A 35 -0.26 -7.47 -14.94
CA THR A 35 -1.60 -7.93 -15.36
C THR A 35 -2.63 -7.69 -14.26
N THR A 36 -2.35 -8.14 -13.04
CA THR A 36 -3.25 -7.96 -11.89
C THR A 36 -3.36 -6.49 -11.44
N LEU A 37 -2.27 -5.73 -11.54
CA LEU A 37 -2.24 -4.31 -11.20
C LEU A 37 -3.11 -3.48 -12.15
N PHE A 38 -3.09 -3.80 -13.45
CA PHE A 38 -3.96 -3.17 -14.44
C PHE A 38 -5.42 -3.57 -14.22
N ARG A 39 -5.69 -4.85 -13.94
CA ARG A 39 -7.03 -5.33 -13.58
C ARG A 39 -7.61 -4.59 -12.37
N ALA A 40 -6.84 -4.40 -11.30
CA ALA A 40 -7.27 -3.64 -10.12
C ALA A 40 -7.58 -2.18 -10.44
N GLY A 41 -6.72 -1.51 -11.24
CA GLY A 41 -6.98 -0.14 -11.69
C GLY A 41 -8.23 -0.01 -12.56
N GLN A 42 -8.46 -0.97 -13.46
CA GLN A 42 -9.63 -1.01 -14.34
C GLN A 42 -10.92 -1.30 -13.57
N ALA A 43 -10.88 -2.18 -12.57
CA ALA A 43 -12.01 -2.43 -11.68
C ALA A 43 -12.43 -1.17 -10.90
N ALA A 44 -11.46 -0.29 -10.61
CA ALA A 44 -11.71 1.03 -10.03
C ALA A 44 -12.12 2.12 -11.06
N GLY A 45 -12.33 1.75 -12.32
CA GLY A 45 -12.81 2.66 -13.37
C GLY A 45 -11.73 3.41 -14.13
N LEU A 46 -10.45 3.09 -13.95
CA LEU A 46 -9.37 3.68 -14.73
C LEU A 46 -9.27 3.01 -16.11
N SER A 47 -9.15 3.81 -17.16
CA SER A 47 -8.73 3.31 -18.47
C SER A 47 -7.27 2.87 -18.46
N GLU A 48 -6.89 2.03 -19.43
CA GLU A 48 -5.50 1.62 -19.60
C GLU A 48 -4.55 2.82 -19.80
N GLN A 49 -5.00 3.84 -20.54
CA GLN A 49 -4.25 5.07 -20.76
C GLN A 49 -4.01 5.81 -19.43
N GLN A 50 -5.04 6.00 -18.60
CA GLN A 50 -4.91 6.66 -17.30
C GLN A 50 -3.93 5.92 -16.37
N ILE A 51 -3.98 4.58 -16.36
CA ILE A 51 -3.02 3.78 -15.58
C ILE A 51 -1.60 4.00 -16.11
N ASN A 52 -1.41 3.94 -17.42
CA ASN A 52 -0.13 4.12 -18.09
C ASN A 52 0.46 5.52 -17.88
N ASP A 53 -0.38 6.56 -17.83
CA ASP A 53 0.03 7.93 -17.55
C ASP A 53 0.44 8.07 -16.09
N CYS A 54 -0.37 7.52 -15.16
CA CYS A 54 -0.08 7.64 -13.75
C CYS A 54 1.22 6.95 -13.33
N ILE A 55 1.51 5.74 -13.84
CA ILE A 55 2.75 5.03 -13.51
C ILE A 55 4.00 5.68 -14.11
N ARG A 56 3.84 6.67 -15.00
CA ARG A 56 4.92 7.46 -15.62
C ARG A 56 4.97 8.90 -15.12
N ASP A 57 4.04 9.30 -14.26
CA ASP A 57 4.02 10.64 -13.68
C ASP A 57 5.24 10.81 -12.75
N LYS A 58 6.19 11.66 -13.19
CA LYS A 58 7.43 11.93 -12.47
C LYS A 58 7.17 12.50 -11.07
N SER A 59 6.18 13.37 -10.93
CA SER A 59 5.86 13.97 -9.63
C SER A 59 5.29 12.95 -8.65
N ALA A 60 4.48 12.01 -9.15
CA ALA A 60 3.94 10.92 -8.35
C ALA A 60 5.03 9.92 -7.93
N ILE A 61 5.98 9.63 -8.84
CA ILE A 61 7.16 8.80 -8.56
C ILE A 61 8.04 9.45 -7.48
N GLU A 62 8.39 10.73 -7.62
CA GLU A 62 9.17 11.46 -6.62
C GLU A 62 8.47 11.49 -5.25
N ALA A 63 7.14 11.67 -5.23
CA ALA A 63 6.36 11.61 -4.00
C ALA A 63 6.36 10.21 -3.36
N MET A 64 6.34 9.15 -4.17
CA MET A 64 6.47 7.76 -3.71
C MET A 64 7.87 7.51 -3.12
N GLU A 65 8.93 7.96 -3.81
CA GLU A 65 10.31 7.83 -3.33
C GLU A 65 10.52 8.54 -1.99
N LYS A 66 10.02 9.78 -1.85
CA LYS A 66 10.05 10.51 -0.57
C LYS A 66 9.40 9.73 0.57
N ARG A 67 8.30 9.01 0.29
CA ARG A 67 7.62 8.15 1.30
C ARG A 67 8.43 6.93 1.68
N ILE A 68 9.06 6.29 0.69
CA ILE A 68 9.98 5.16 0.92
C ILE A 68 11.12 5.61 1.82
N GLN A 69 11.76 6.75 1.50
CA GLN A 69 12.85 7.30 2.30
C GLN A 69 12.41 7.68 3.71
N ALA A 70 11.24 8.29 3.87
CA ALA A 70 10.69 8.59 5.19
C ALA A 70 10.49 7.33 6.05
N GLY A 71 10.01 6.22 5.46
CA GLY A 71 9.90 4.94 6.16
C GLY A 71 11.25 4.37 6.60
N ILE A 72 12.25 4.42 5.71
CA ILE A 72 13.62 3.99 6.02
C ILE A 72 14.20 4.85 7.17
N SER A 73 14.06 6.18 7.10
CA SER A 73 14.51 7.10 8.14
C SER A 73 13.78 6.91 9.48
N ALA A 74 12.54 6.43 9.45
CA ALA A 74 11.78 6.07 10.65
C ALA A 74 12.17 4.69 11.23
N GLY A 75 13.14 3.99 10.65
CA GLY A 75 13.63 2.70 11.16
C GLY A 75 12.83 1.48 10.71
N VAL A 76 12.02 1.60 9.65
CA VAL A 76 11.33 0.45 9.05
C VAL A 76 12.35 -0.52 8.45
N THR A 77 12.38 -1.76 8.95
CA THR A 77 13.32 -2.81 8.52
C THR A 77 12.69 -3.89 7.65
N GLY A 78 11.36 -3.89 7.50
CA GLY A 78 10.61 -4.89 6.72
C GLY A 78 9.14 -4.52 6.63
N THR A 79 8.36 -5.29 5.86
CA THR A 79 6.90 -5.09 5.75
C THR A 79 6.16 -6.40 6.02
N PRO A 80 5.04 -6.38 6.76
CA PRO A 80 4.43 -5.21 7.40
C PRO A 80 5.21 -4.71 8.64
N TYR A 81 5.13 -3.41 8.92
CA TYR A 81 5.72 -2.73 10.09
C TYR A 81 4.72 -1.72 10.64
N PHE A 82 4.49 -1.73 11.94
CA PHE A 82 3.47 -0.92 12.58
C PHE A 82 4.05 -0.10 13.72
N THR A 83 3.56 1.13 13.86
CA THR A 83 3.84 1.97 15.02
C THR A 83 2.53 2.50 15.58
N VAL A 84 2.45 2.61 16.90
CA VAL A 84 1.34 3.27 17.62
C VAL A 84 1.95 4.41 18.42
N ASN A 85 1.56 5.65 18.10
CA ASN A 85 2.12 6.88 18.71
C ASN A 85 3.66 6.94 18.71
N GLY A 86 4.29 6.50 17.62
CA GLY A 86 5.76 6.50 17.47
C GLY A 86 6.47 5.32 18.13
N VAL A 87 5.74 4.41 18.78
CA VAL A 87 6.31 3.19 19.38
C VAL A 87 6.10 2.02 18.42
N ASN A 88 7.18 1.29 18.11
CA ASN A 88 7.13 0.09 17.27
C ASN A 88 6.28 -1.02 17.94
N VAL A 89 5.41 -1.67 17.16
CA VAL A 89 4.65 -2.85 17.58
C VAL A 89 5.38 -4.10 17.09
N ALA A 90 6.04 -4.81 18.01
CA ALA A 90 6.84 -5.99 17.68
C ALA A 90 5.98 -7.18 17.20
N ASP A 91 4.81 -7.38 17.81
CA ASP A 91 3.81 -8.35 17.34
C ASP A 91 2.90 -7.68 16.30
N ASN A 92 3.14 -7.97 15.03
CA ASN A 92 2.37 -7.43 13.91
C ASN A 92 1.03 -8.15 13.64
N SER A 93 0.62 -9.07 14.53
CA SER A 93 -0.70 -9.67 14.49
C SER A 93 -1.80 -8.67 14.88
N LEU A 94 -3.05 -9.03 14.59
CA LEU A 94 -4.19 -8.22 15.01
C LEU A 94 -4.29 -8.10 16.55
N SER A 95 -3.93 -9.16 17.30
CA SER A 95 -3.92 -9.10 18.77
C SER A 95 -2.84 -8.14 19.27
N GLY A 96 -1.61 -8.26 18.77
CA GLY A 96 -0.52 -7.36 19.16
C GLY A 96 -0.80 -5.90 18.84
N LEU A 97 -1.44 -5.63 17.71
CA LEU A 97 -1.91 -4.29 17.36
C LEU A 97 -3.02 -3.79 18.29
N SER A 98 -4.01 -4.63 18.62
CA SER A 98 -5.10 -4.27 19.54
C SER A 98 -4.54 -3.90 20.91
N GLU A 99 -3.66 -4.74 21.46
CA GLU A 99 -3.02 -4.49 22.76
C GLU A 99 -2.23 -3.18 22.78
N ALA A 100 -1.47 -2.91 21.71
CA ALA A 100 -0.70 -1.66 21.59
C ALA A 100 -1.60 -0.41 21.53
N ILE A 101 -2.75 -0.50 20.84
CA ILE A 101 -3.73 0.58 20.74
C ILE A 101 -4.43 0.80 22.09
N ASP A 102 -4.91 -0.26 22.73
CA ASP A 102 -5.59 -0.18 24.03
C ASP A 102 -4.68 0.43 25.10
N ALA A 103 -3.41 0.03 25.13
CA ALA A 103 -2.41 0.60 26.02
C ALA A 103 -2.11 2.09 25.73
N ALA A 104 -2.25 2.54 24.48
CA ALA A 104 -2.07 3.93 24.09
C ALA A 104 -3.27 4.81 24.44
N LEU A 105 -4.49 4.26 24.41
CA LEU A 105 -5.74 4.95 24.78
C LEU A 105 -5.94 5.09 26.29
N ALA A 106 -5.30 4.23 27.09
CA ALA A 106 -5.37 4.28 28.55
C ALA A 106 -4.48 5.36 29.20
N LYS A 107 -3.74 6.14 28.39
CA LYS A 107 -2.85 7.23 28.82
C LYS A 107 -3.52 8.59 28.64
#